data_AF-I9N6X1-F1
#
_entry.id   AF-I9N6X1-F1
#
_cell.length_a   1.000
_cell.length_b   1.000
_cell.length_c   1.000
_cell.angle_alpha   90.00
_cell.angle_beta   90.00
_cell.angle_gamma   90.00
#
_symmetry.space_group_name_H-M   'P 1'
#
loop_
_entity.id
_entity.type
_entity.pdbx_description
1 polymer ?
#
loop_
_entity_poly.entity_id
_entity_poly.type
_entity_poly.pdbx_seq_one_letter_code
_entity_poly.pdbx_strand_id
1 'polypeptide(L)'
;MDNLNLTTLQKGQTMVNDVAIDAFAAGFRGKLLTSMDMDYNEARAIWNAMIDRRPGLIARCAGAADVVHAVRFARDNDLLVSVRGGGHGIAGNAVCEGGVVIDLSAMKSVRVDPETRRARIEPGATLADVDQETLAFGLVLPTGINSTTGIAGLTLGGGFGWLTRKFGLTIDNLVSVDVVTADGELVKASETERPDLFWALRGGGGNFGVVTSFEFQLNPLHSDVLAGLVVHPFADAERVLREYRQALEAAPDELTCWVVMRQAPPLPFLPAEWHGKEIVVLAMCYCGDIAAGEKATERLRAIGKPIADVVGPVPFTGWQQAFDPLLTPGARNYWKSQDFAALSDATIEVLLNAVRKLPGPECEIFVGHVGGAAGRIATEATAFPQRSSHFVMNVHARWREAGMDASCTGWARELFEATKPHAVGTAYINFMPEDEADRVEMAYGANYARLAEIKRRYDPNNLFRMNQNVKPLAAVRAA
;
A
#
# COMPACT_ATOMS: atom_id res chain seq x y z
N MET A 1 -16.10 -8.51 31.36
CA MET A 1 -14.93 -7.60 31.28
C MET A 1 -15.22 -6.39 32.14
N ASP A 2 -14.22 -5.79 32.78
CA ASP A 2 -14.43 -4.56 33.55
C ASP A 2 -14.78 -3.36 32.65
N ASN A 3 -15.28 -2.28 33.25
CA ASN A 3 -15.53 -1.01 32.54
C ASN A 3 -14.27 -0.53 31.79
N LEU A 4 -14.45 -0.03 30.57
CA LEU A 4 -13.36 0.50 29.75
C LEU A 4 -13.55 2.00 29.49
N ASN A 5 -12.49 2.78 29.71
CA ASN A 5 -12.45 4.18 29.26
C ASN A 5 -11.87 4.21 27.84
N LEU A 6 -12.73 4.48 26.85
CA LEU A 6 -12.38 4.41 25.44
C LEU A 6 -12.43 5.80 24.81
N THR A 7 -11.47 6.08 23.93
CA THR A 7 -11.39 7.36 23.22
C THR A 7 -12.54 7.49 22.23
N THR A 8 -13.21 8.64 22.25
CA THR A 8 -14.35 8.93 21.38
C THR A 8 -13.93 9.62 20.08
N LEU A 9 -14.86 9.72 19.14
CA LEU A 9 -14.69 10.44 17.88
C LEU A 9 -14.29 11.93 18.09
N GLN A 10 -14.68 12.54 19.20
CA GLN A 10 -14.38 13.95 19.55
C GLN A 10 -13.13 14.11 20.42
N LYS A 11 -12.25 13.08 20.46
CA LYS A 11 -10.97 13.07 21.21
C LYS A 11 -11.10 13.10 22.74
N GLY A 12 -12.30 12.91 23.29
CA GLY A 12 -12.53 12.68 24.71
C GLY A 12 -12.45 11.19 25.06
N GLN A 13 -12.77 10.84 26.31
CA GLN A 13 -13.00 9.45 26.72
C GLN A 13 -14.44 9.27 27.19
N THR A 14 -15.01 8.11 26.91
CA THR A 14 -16.28 7.67 27.48
C THR A 14 -16.07 6.36 28.23
N MET A 15 -16.77 6.19 29.35
CA MET A 15 -16.78 4.92 30.07
C MET A 15 -17.83 4.01 29.44
N VAL A 16 -17.40 2.91 28.86
CA VAL A 16 -18.27 1.82 28.42
C VAL A 16 -18.36 0.82 29.58
N ASN A 17 -19.58 0.55 30.04
CA ASN A 17 -19.78 -0.34 31.18
C ASN A 17 -19.59 -1.82 30.81
N ASP A 18 -19.30 -2.61 31.83
CA ASP A 18 -19.14 -4.07 31.79
C ASP A 18 -20.31 -4.77 31.06
N VAL A 19 -21.55 -4.38 31.31
CA VAL A 19 -22.75 -4.95 30.67
C VAL A 19 -22.70 -4.80 29.14
N ALA A 20 -22.36 -3.62 28.63
CA ALA A 20 -22.25 -3.39 27.19
C ALA A 20 -21.07 -4.16 26.57
N ILE A 21 -19.95 -4.29 27.30
CA ILE A 21 -18.79 -5.05 26.83
C ILE A 21 -19.09 -6.55 26.83
N ASP A 22 -19.77 -7.08 27.86
CA ASP A 22 -20.15 -8.48 27.95
C ASP A 22 -21.19 -8.85 26.89
N ALA A 23 -22.13 -7.94 26.59
CA ALA A 23 -23.06 -8.12 25.47
C ALA A 23 -22.34 -8.15 24.12
N PHE A 24 -21.35 -7.26 23.92
CA PHE A 24 -20.50 -7.30 22.73
C PHE A 24 -19.70 -8.61 22.64
N ALA A 25 -19.05 -9.02 23.73
CA ALA A 25 -18.28 -10.26 23.80
C ALA A 25 -19.13 -11.51 23.53
N ALA A 26 -20.36 -11.55 24.02
CA ALA A 26 -21.28 -12.68 23.80
C ALA A 26 -21.68 -12.86 22.32
N GLY A 27 -21.70 -11.78 21.54
CA GLY A 27 -21.98 -11.81 20.10
C GLY A 27 -20.74 -11.97 19.21
N PHE A 28 -19.54 -11.98 19.79
CA PHE A 28 -18.26 -11.95 19.07
C PHE A 28 -17.56 -13.31 19.13
N ARG A 29 -17.22 -13.88 17.97
CA ARG A 29 -16.54 -15.18 17.87
C ARG A 29 -15.02 -15.08 17.96
N GLY A 30 -14.47 -13.96 17.53
CA GLY A 30 -13.04 -13.68 17.54
C GLY A 30 -12.50 -13.42 18.94
N LYS A 31 -11.37 -12.72 19.02
CA LYS A 31 -10.73 -12.39 20.29
C LYS A 31 -10.83 -10.90 20.58
N LEU A 32 -11.27 -10.55 21.78
CA LEU A 32 -11.18 -9.20 22.32
C LEU A 32 -9.93 -9.12 23.20
N LEU A 33 -9.10 -8.10 22.97
CA LEU A 33 -7.85 -7.88 23.70
C LEU A 33 -7.83 -6.49 24.33
N THR A 34 -7.36 -6.45 25.56
CA THR A 34 -7.12 -5.25 26.37
C THR A 34 -5.66 -5.20 26.80
N SER A 35 -5.23 -4.13 27.45
CA SER A 35 -3.86 -4.01 27.97
C SER A 35 -3.47 -5.08 29.00
N MET A 36 -4.45 -5.82 29.53
CA MET A 36 -4.23 -6.90 30.51
C MET A 36 -3.91 -8.24 29.83
N ASP A 37 -4.14 -8.37 28.53
CA ASP A 37 -3.89 -9.60 27.78
C ASP A 37 -2.41 -9.70 27.37
N MET A 38 -1.85 -10.91 27.47
CA MET A 38 -0.43 -11.18 27.13
C MET A 38 -0.10 -10.80 25.67
N ASP A 39 -1.03 -11.03 24.75
CA ASP A 39 -0.82 -10.81 23.31
C ASP A 39 -1.03 -9.34 22.89
N TYR A 40 -1.43 -8.45 23.81
CA TYR A 40 -1.82 -7.07 23.48
C TYR A 40 -0.70 -6.26 22.81
N ASN A 41 0.53 -6.38 23.32
CA ASN A 41 1.66 -5.62 22.79
C ASN A 41 2.05 -6.04 21.37
N GLU A 42 1.92 -7.33 21.05
CA GLU A 42 2.11 -7.82 19.68
C GLU A 42 0.95 -7.38 18.78
N ALA A 43 -0.29 -7.51 19.28
CA ALA A 43 -1.50 -7.18 18.53
C ALA A 43 -1.64 -5.69 18.16
N ARG A 44 -1.08 -4.78 18.96
CA ARG A 44 -1.09 -3.33 18.67
C ARG A 44 0.08 -2.89 17.79
N ALA A 45 1.17 -3.66 17.75
CA ALA A 45 2.36 -3.31 16.98
C ALA A 45 2.05 -3.36 15.48
N ILE A 46 2.44 -2.32 14.76
CA ILE A 46 2.31 -2.19 13.30
C ILE A 46 3.69 -2.06 12.65
N TRP A 47 3.74 -2.12 11.33
CA TRP A 47 5.01 -2.19 10.59
C TRP A 47 5.93 -0.98 10.82
N ASN A 48 5.36 0.22 10.94
CA ASN A 48 6.12 1.44 11.20
C ASN A 48 6.39 1.61 12.71
N ALA A 49 7.62 1.32 13.15
CA ALA A 49 8.01 1.43 14.56
C ALA A 49 8.14 2.88 15.09
N MET A 50 7.90 3.90 14.26
CA MET A 50 7.68 5.26 14.77
C MET A 50 6.37 5.40 15.54
N ILE A 51 5.40 4.51 15.27
CA ILE A 51 4.05 4.60 15.82
C ILE A 51 3.92 3.63 16.98
N ASP A 52 3.78 4.17 18.20
CA ASP A 52 3.59 3.40 19.43
C ASP A 52 2.30 3.85 20.13
N ARG A 53 1.15 3.43 19.60
CA ARG A 53 -0.18 3.75 20.15
C ARG A 53 -0.75 2.61 20.99
N ARG A 54 -1.62 2.94 21.94
CA ARG A 54 -2.24 2.00 22.88
C ARG A 54 -3.78 2.05 22.75
N PRO A 55 -4.38 1.19 21.92
CA PRO A 55 -5.83 1.05 21.85
C PRO A 55 -6.42 0.64 23.20
N GLY A 56 -7.62 1.13 23.52
CA GLY A 56 -8.34 0.66 24.70
C GLY A 56 -8.91 -0.74 24.50
N LEU A 57 -9.24 -1.11 23.26
CA LEU A 57 -9.74 -2.43 22.88
C LEU A 57 -9.25 -2.82 21.48
N ILE A 58 -8.85 -4.07 21.30
CA ILE A 58 -8.58 -4.65 19.97
C ILE A 58 -9.58 -5.78 19.75
N ALA A 59 -10.43 -5.64 18.73
CA ALA A 59 -11.40 -6.64 18.31
C ALA A 59 -10.84 -7.42 17.11
N ARG A 60 -10.16 -8.54 17.38
CA ARG A 60 -9.62 -9.44 16.36
C ARG A 60 -10.74 -10.32 15.81
N CYS A 61 -11.27 -9.95 14.66
CA CYS A 61 -12.44 -10.54 14.04
C CYS A 61 -12.13 -11.91 13.43
N ALA A 62 -13.04 -12.86 13.56
CA ALA A 62 -12.98 -14.18 12.91
C ALA A 62 -13.82 -14.26 11.63
N GLY A 63 -14.58 -13.22 11.29
CA GLY A 63 -15.43 -13.17 10.10
C GLY A 63 -16.30 -11.92 10.03
N ALA A 64 -17.15 -11.83 9.00
CA ALA A 64 -17.99 -10.64 8.76
C ALA A 64 -18.98 -10.32 9.90
N ALA A 65 -19.50 -11.34 10.58
CA ALA A 65 -20.40 -11.13 11.72
C ALA A 65 -19.69 -10.37 12.87
N ASP A 66 -18.44 -10.72 13.17
CA ASP A 66 -17.64 -10.02 14.18
C ASP A 66 -17.41 -8.55 13.80
N VAL A 67 -17.12 -8.29 12.52
CA VAL A 67 -16.96 -6.93 12.00
C VAL A 67 -18.25 -6.11 12.16
N VAL A 68 -19.41 -6.71 11.85
CA VAL A 68 -20.73 -6.07 12.09
C VAL A 68 -20.91 -5.70 13.56
N HIS A 69 -20.63 -6.62 14.48
CA HIS A 69 -20.75 -6.36 15.92
C HIS A 69 -19.77 -5.26 16.37
N ALA A 70 -18.51 -5.30 15.90
CA ALA A 70 -17.50 -4.32 16.28
C ALA A 70 -17.84 -2.90 15.78
N VAL A 71 -18.34 -2.78 14.54
CA VAL A 71 -18.77 -1.48 13.98
C VAL A 71 -19.97 -0.94 14.75
N ARG A 72 -20.98 -1.76 15.04
CA ARG A 72 -22.15 -1.35 15.83
C ARG A 72 -21.75 -0.93 17.24
N PHE A 73 -20.92 -1.73 17.91
CA PHE A 73 -20.39 -1.39 19.23
C PHE A 73 -19.67 -0.05 19.24
N ALA A 74 -18.79 0.19 18.26
CA ALA A 74 -18.09 1.46 18.15
C ALA A 74 -19.01 2.65 17.85
N ARG A 75 -19.97 2.48 16.94
CA ARG A 75 -20.96 3.51 16.59
C ARG A 75 -21.85 3.86 17.78
N ASP A 76 -22.42 2.86 18.44
CA ASP A 76 -23.40 3.04 19.52
C ASP A 76 -22.77 3.70 20.76
N ASN A 77 -21.44 3.64 20.88
CA ASN A 77 -20.65 4.25 21.96
C ASN A 77 -19.78 5.43 21.48
N ASP A 78 -19.93 5.89 20.24
CA ASP A 78 -19.21 7.04 19.67
C ASP A 78 -17.67 6.92 19.73
N LEU A 79 -17.14 5.71 19.53
CA LEU A 79 -15.73 5.38 19.74
C LEU A 79 -14.86 5.67 18.51
N LEU A 80 -13.61 6.10 18.74
CA LEU A 80 -12.60 6.19 17.71
C LEU A 80 -12.26 4.79 17.16
N VAL A 81 -12.38 4.62 15.84
CA VAL A 81 -12.11 3.35 15.16
C VAL A 81 -10.87 3.45 14.29
N SER A 82 -9.98 2.47 14.43
CA SER A 82 -8.97 2.13 13.43
C SER A 82 -9.24 0.73 12.87
N VAL A 83 -8.88 0.51 11.61
CA VAL A 83 -9.10 -0.77 10.93
C VAL A 83 -7.74 -1.30 10.47
N ARG A 84 -7.45 -2.55 10.82
CA ARG A 84 -6.17 -3.20 10.52
C ARG A 84 -6.39 -4.40 9.60
N GLY A 85 -5.85 -4.30 8.38
CA GLY A 85 -5.53 -5.45 7.53
C GLY A 85 -4.13 -5.98 7.88
N GLY A 86 -3.15 -5.79 6.99
CA GLY A 86 -1.75 -6.16 7.23
C GLY A 86 -0.93 -5.19 8.09
N GLY A 87 -1.46 -4.02 8.47
CA GLY A 87 -0.76 -3.07 9.35
C GLY A 87 0.47 -2.36 8.73
N HIS A 88 0.55 -2.27 7.41
CA HIS A 88 1.74 -1.80 6.68
C HIS A 88 1.77 -0.28 6.38
N GLY A 89 0.65 0.43 6.57
CA GLY A 89 0.51 1.84 6.20
C GLY A 89 1.41 2.78 7.02
N ILE A 90 2.20 3.61 6.34
CA ILE A 90 3.23 4.45 6.99
C ILE A 90 2.68 5.49 7.95
N ALA A 91 1.47 5.99 7.69
CA ALA A 91 0.77 6.97 8.52
C ALA A 91 0.26 6.42 9.86
N GLY A 92 0.41 5.12 10.14
CA GLY A 92 0.00 4.54 11.41
C GLY A 92 -1.52 4.42 11.61
N ASN A 93 -2.29 4.51 10.53
CA ASN A 93 -3.76 4.48 10.56
C ASN A 93 -4.39 3.16 11.04
N ALA A 94 -3.61 2.07 11.03
CA ALA A 94 -4.06 0.75 11.48
C ALA A 94 -4.07 0.58 13.01
N VAL A 95 -3.74 1.62 13.78
CA VAL A 95 -3.80 1.62 15.25
C VAL A 95 -4.16 3.01 15.75
N CYS A 96 -5.11 3.09 16.67
CA CYS A 96 -5.51 4.33 17.34
C CYS A 96 -5.10 4.35 18.81
N GLU A 97 -4.99 5.55 19.37
CA GLU A 97 -4.80 5.74 20.81
C GLU A 97 -6.15 5.67 21.53
N GLY A 98 -6.26 4.83 22.56
CA GLY A 98 -7.42 4.70 23.45
C GLY A 98 -8.74 4.23 22.82
N GLY A 99 -8.86 4.20 21.49
CA GLY A 99 -10.04 3.75 20.76
C GLY A 99 -10.11 2.23 20.56
N VAL A 100 -10.89 1.82 19.55
CA VAL A 100 -11.08 0.42 19.14
C VAL A 100 -10.31 0.15 17.85
N VAL A 101 -9.49 -0.91 17.84
CA VAL A 101 -8.94 -1.48 16.60
C VAL A 101 -9.85 -2.62 16.15
N ILE A 102 -10.41 -2.53 14.95
CA ILE A 102 -11.02 -3.66 14.25
C ILE A 102 -9.89 -4.37 13.51
N ASP A 103 -9.41 -5.46 14.09
CA ASP A 103 -8.27 -6.24 13.60
C ASP A 103 -8.75 -7.40 12.74
N LEU A 104 -8.47 -7.32 11.44
CA LEU A 104 -8.88 -8.31 10.43
C LEU A 104 -7.79 -9.34 10.15
N SER A 105 -6.64 -9.27 10.84
CA SER A 105 -5.45 -10.08 10.53
C SER A 105 -5.67 -11.59 10.64
N ALA A 106 -6.72 -12.06 11.32
CA ALA A 106 -7.09 -13.48 11.37
C ALA A 106 -7.95 -13.95 10.19
N MET A 107 -8.53 -13.03 9.41
CA MET A 107 -9.36 -13.32 8.23
C MET A 107 -8.46 -13.38 7.00
N LYS A 108 -7.82 -14.53 6.75
CA LYS A 108 -6.78 -14.72 5.72
C LYS A 108 -7.14 -15.65 4.58
N SER A 109 -8.37 -16.16 4.51
CA SER A 109 -8.75 -17.12 3.48
C SER A 109 -8.63 -16.52 2.07
N VAL A 110 -8.00 -17.27 1.17
CA VAL A 110 -7.98 -17.02 -0.27
C VAL A 110 -8.57 -18.24 -0.95
N ARG A 111 -9.68 -18.07 -1.67
CA ARG A 111 -10.35 -19.14 -2.40
C ARG A 111 -10.33 -18.84 -3.89
N VAL A 112 -9.67 -19.70 -4.66
CA VAL A 112 -9.56 -19.58 -6.11
C VAL A 112 -10.58 -20.50 -6.79
N ASP A 113 -11.30 -19.96 -7.76
CA ASP A 113 -12.07 -20.69 -8.76
C ASP A 113 -11.30 -20.64 -10.09
N PRO A 114 -10.63 -21.74 -10.49
CA PRO A 114 -9.83 -21.76 -11.72
C PRO A 114 -10.68 -21.75 -12.99
N GLU A 115 -11.96 -22.16 -12.94
CA GLU A 115 -12.84 -22.20 -14.11
C GLU A 115 -13.24 -20.78 -14.52
N THR A 116 -13.66 -19.96 -13.54
CA THR A 116 -14.00 -18.56 -13.79
C THR A 116 -12.80 -17.62 -13.65
N ARG A 117 -11.66 -18.13 -13.20
CA ARG A 117 -10.44 -17.39 -12.84
C ARG A 117 -10.74 -16.27 -11.86
N ARG A 118 -11.54 -16.55 -10.83
CA ARG A 118 -11.86 -15.60 -9.77
C ARG A 118 -11.22 -16.02 -8.46
N ALA A 119 -10.81 -15.03 -7.67
CA ALA A 119 -10.41 -15.26 -6.28
C ALA A 119 -11.36 -14.50 -5.34
N ARG A 120 -11.81 -15.17 -4.29
CA ARG A 120 -12.42 -14.54 -3.12
C ARG A 120 -11.41 -14.48 -2.00
N ILE A 121 -11.10 -13.27 -1.53
CA ILE A 121 -9.98 -12.99 -0.64
C ILE A 121 -10.49 -12.26 0.60
N GLU A 122 -10.13 -12.74 1.78
CA GLU A 122 -10.39 -12.08 3.04
C GLU A 122 -9.40 -10.92 3.31
N PRO A 123 -9.83 -9.86 4.03
CA PRO A 123 -9.09 -8.60 4.15
C PRO A 123 -7.79 -8.67 4.95
N GLY A 124 -7.61 -9.71 5.76
CA GLY A 124 -6.40 -9.96 6.55
C GLY A 124 -5.29 -10.67 5.79
N ALA A 125 -5.57 -11.19 4.59
CA ALA A 125 -4.57 -11.87 3.77
C ALA A 125 -3.41 -10.92 3.41
N THR A 126 -2.20 -11.46 3.43
CA THR A 126 -1.01 -10.80 2.91
C THR A 126 -0.85 -11.07 1.41
N LEU A 127 0.01 -10.34 0.72
CA LEU A 127 0.25 -10.60 -0.70
C LEU A 127 0.86 -11.99 -0.91
N ALA A 128 1.70 -12.46 0.02
CA ALA A 128 2.23 -13.83 0.03
C ALA A 128 1.12 -14.88 0.04
N ASP A 129 0.08 -14.69 0.88
CA ASP A 129 -1.07 -15.60 0.94
C ASP A 129 -1.81 -15.64 -0.41
N VAL A 130 -1.96 -14.47 -1.07
CA VAL A 130 -2.62 -14.35 -2.38
C VAL A 130 -1.79 -15.00 -3.49
N ASP A 131 -0.50 -14.69 -3.56
CA ASP A 131 0.41 -15.22 -4.58
C ASP A 131 0.52 -16.76 -4.47
N GLN A 132 0.64 -17.28 -3.24
CA GLN A 132 0.74 -18.72 -2.97
C GLN A 132 -0.49 -19.48 -3.51
N GLU A 133 -1.69 -18.99 -3.21
CA GLU A 133 -2.95 -19.68 -3.56
C GLU A 133 -3.31 -19.50 -5.03
N THR A 134 -3.04 -18.33 -5.63
CA THR A 134 -3.36 -18.07 -7.04
C THR A 134 -2.43 -18.81 -8.01
N LEU A 135 -1.12 -18.84 -7.72
CA LEU A 135 -0.14 -19.50 -8.59
C LEU A 135 -0.26 -21.03 -8.61
N ALA A 136 -0.86 -21.63 -7.57
CA ALA A 136 -1.20 -23.06 -7.58
C ALA A 136 -2.08 -23.45 -8.78
N PHE A 137 -2.77 -22.48 -9.39
CA PHE A 137 -3.62 -22.66 -10.57
C PHE A 137 -3.07 -21.98 -11.83
N GLY A 138 -1.81 -21.50 -11.83
CA GLY A 138 -1.22 -20.75 -12.95
C GLY A 138 -1.87 -19.39 -13.17
N LEU A 139 -2.39 -18.78 -12.10
CA LEU A 139 -3.09 -17.51 -12.10
C LEU A 139 -2.38 -16.53 -11.15
N VAL A 140 -2.58 -15.23 -11.37
CA VAL A 140 -2.06 -14.16 -10.53
C VAL A 140 -3.04 -13.00 -10.41
N LEU A 141 -2.89 -12.25 -9.32
CA LEU A 141 -3.48 -10.94 -9.14
C LEU A 141 -2.36 -9.89 -9.16
N PRO A 142 -2.48 -8.77 -9.89
CA PRO A 142 -1.53 -7.67 -9.76
C PRO A 142 -1.61 -7.06 -8.36
N THR A 143 -0.51 -7.11 -7.61
CA THR A 143 -0.39 -6.56 -6.25
C THR A 143 0.86 -5.70 -6.10
N GLY A 144 1.17 -5.29 -4.87
CA GLY A 144 2.44 -4.65 -4.50
C GLY A 144 3.63 -5.61 -4.49
N ILE A 145 4.80 -5.03 -4.21
CA ILE A 145 6.11 -5.71 -4.33
C ILE A 145 6.69 -6.28 -3.03
N ASN A 146 5.99 -6.14 -1.90
CA ASN A 146 6.41 -6.66 -0.59
C ASN A 146 5.37 -7.64 -0.10
N SER A 147 5.78 -8.90 0.06
CA SER A 147 4.89 -10.03 0.28
C SER A 147 4.11 -9.93 1.59
N THR A 148 4.65 -9.23 2.59
CA THR A 148 4.05 -9.05 3.92
C THR A 148 2.95 -7.98 3.97
N THR A 149 2.78 -7.22 2.88
CA THR A 149 1.74 -6.18 2.79
C THR A 149 0.34 -6.80 2.84
N GLY A 150 -0.59 -6.18 3.55
CA GLY A 150 -1.98 -6.64 3.58
C GLY A 150 -2.76 -6.24 2.33
N ILE A 151 -3.54 -7.17 1.76
CA ILE A 151 -4.30 -6.97 0.52
C ILE A 151 -5.34 -5.85 0.62
N ALA A 152 -5.98 -5.69 1.79
CA ALA A 152 -7.08 -4.74 1.95
C ALA A 152 -6.64 -3.28 1.79
N GLY A 153 -5.66 -2.83 2.57
CA GLY A 153 -5.16 -1.46 2.48
C GLY A 153 -4.54 -1.15 1.12
N LEU A 154 -3.81 -2.12 0.56
CA LEU A 154 -3.23 -2.00 -0.76
C LEU A 154 -4.30 -1.79 -1.84
N THR A 155 -5.31 -2.67 -1.88
CA THR A 155 -6.41 -2.59 -2.85
C THR A 155 -7.21 -1.32 -2.68
N LEU A 156 -7.62 -0.97 -1.46
CA LEU A 156 -8.49 0.18 -1.23
C LEU A 156 -7.84 1.52 -1.62
N GLY A 157 -6.50 1.58 -1.64
CA GLY A 157 -5.78 2.74 -2.17
C GLY A 157 -5.39 2.64 -3.65
N GLY A 158 -5.53 1.48 -4.30
CA GLY A 158 -5.22 1.27 -5.72
C GLY A 158 -4.43 -0.03 -5.94
N GLY A 159 -3.18 -0.05 -5.48
CA GLY A 159 -2.29 -1.21 -5.55
C GLY A 159 -1.54 -1.32 -6.88
N PHE A 160 -0.21 -1.20 -6.83
CA PHE A 160 0.66 -1.37 -7.99
C PHE A 160 1.96 -2.10 -7.62
N GLY A 161 2.55 -2.77 -8.62
CA GLY A 161 3.78 -3.54 -8.49
C GLY A 161 4.27 -4.05 -9.85
N TRP A 162 4.90 -5.23 -9.86
CA TRP A 162 5.57 -5.77 -11.05
C TRP A 162 4.65 -6.00 -12.25
N LEU A 163 3.41 -6.39 -11.99
CA LEU A 163 2.45 -6.80 -13.02
C LEU A 163 1.53 -5.65 -13.50
N THR A 164 1.66 -4.45 -12.92
CA THR A 164 0.72 -3.36 -13.14
C THR A 164 0.66 -2.88 -14.58
N ARG A 165 1.82 -2.82 -15.26
CA ARG A 165 1.87 -2.38 -16.65
C ARG A 165 1.13 -3.32 -17.60
N LYS A 166 1.12 -4.63 -17.31
CA LYS A 166 0.44 -5.63 -18.15
C LYS A 166 -1.04 -5.78 -17.82
N PHE A 167 -1.37 -5.83 -16.54
CA PHE A 167 -2.70 -6.25 -16.08
C PHE A 167 -3.49 -5.17 -15.31
N GLY A 168 -2.95 -3.96 -15.19
CA GLY A 168 -3.58 -2.87 -14.45
C GLY A 168 -3.26 -2.90 -12.94
N LEU A 169 -3.83 -1.95 -12.21
CA LEU A 169 -3.77 -1.91 -10.75
C LEU A 169 -4.54 -3.09 -10.13
N THR A 170 -4.34 -3.32 -8.84
CA THR A 170 -5.14 -4.30 -8.09
C THR A 170 -6.63 -4.00 -8.19
N ILE A 171 -7.02 -2.72 -8.11
CA ILE A 171 -8.42 -2.27 -8.25
C ILE A 171 -9.02 -2.46 -9.65
N ASP A 172 -8.19 -2.57 -10.69
CA ASP A 172 -8.67 -2.77 -12.07
C ASP A 172 -9.10 -4.22 -12.30
N ASN A 173 -8.66 -5.11 -11.41
CA ASN A 173 -9.00 -6.52 -11.37
C ASN A 173 -10.08 -6.80 -10.32
N LEU A 174 -10.55 -5.80 -9.57
CA LEU A 174 -11.60 -5.97 -8.56
C LEU A 174 -12.97 -6.10 -9.23
N VAL A 175 -13.74 -7.11 -8.83
CA VAL A 175 -15.06 -7.44 -9.38
C VAL A 175 -16.18 -7.06 -8.41
N SER A 176 -16.01 -7.37 -7.13
CA SER A 176 -16.95 -6.96 -6.09
C SER A 176 -16.31 -6.99 -4.70
N VAL A 177 -16.97 -6.35 -3.74
CA VAL A 177 -16.60 -6.38 -2.32
C VAL A 177 -17.84 -6.55 -1.45
N ASP A 178 -17.68 -7.30 -0.36
CA ASP A 178 -18.63 -7.31 0.75
C ASP A 178 -18.08 -6.36 1.83
N VAL A 179 -18.86 -5.36 2.24
CA VAL A 179 -18.43 -4.26 3.11
C VAL A 179 -19.44 -3.97 4.20
N VAL A 180 -18.95 -3.81 5.42
CA VAL A 180 -19.74 -3.35 6.57
C VAL A 180 -19.70 -1.83 6.64
N THR A 181 -20.84 -1.17 6.41
CA THR A 181 -20.97 0.31 6.43
C THR A 181 -20.95 0.86 7.86
N ALA A 182 -20.93 2.19 8.01
CA ALA A 182 -20.93 2.83 9.33
C ALA A 182 -22.20 2.52 10.15
N ASP A 183 -23.29 2.14 9.49
CA ASP A 183 -24.53 1.70 10.12
C ASP A 183 -24.47 0.23 10.60
N GLY A 184 -23.36 -0.46 10.36
CA GLY A 184 -23.19 -1.87 10.70
C GLY A 184 -24.05 -2.78 9.82
N GLU A 185 -24.29 -2.39 8.57
CA GLU A 185 -24.94 -3.22 7.55
C GLU A 185 -23.88 -3.85 6.64
N LEU A 186 -23.97 -5.16 6.42
CA LEU A 186 -23.17 -5.84 5.42
C LEU A 186 -23.84 -5.70 4.05
N VAL A 187 -23.18 -5.01 3.12
CA VAL A 187 -23.67 -4.80 1.76
C VAL A 187 -22.64 -5.28 0.74
N LYS A 188 -23.13 -5.64 -0.45
CA LYS A 188 -22.27 -5.90 -1.61
C LYS A 188 -22.16 -4.65 -2.47
N ALA A 189 -20.96 -4.38 -2.95
CA ALA A 189 -20.66 -3.35 -3.94
C ALA A 189 -19.94 -3.95 -5.15
N SER A 190 -20.46 -3.68 -6.35
CA SER A 190 -19.94 -4.08 -7.66
C SER A 190 -20.38 -3.06 -8.73
N GLU A 191 -20.05 -3.30 -9.99
CA GLU A 191 -20.54 -2.46 -11.11
C GLU A 191 -22.08 -2.48 -11.26
N THR A 192 -22.74 -3.55 -10.81
CA THR A 192 -24.20 -3.73 -10.95
C THR A 192 -24.97 -3.56 -9.65
N GLU A 193 -24.29 -3.46 -8.51
CA GLU A 193 -24.89 -3.33 -7.19
C GLU A 193 -24.13 -2.28 -6.37
N ARG A 194 -24.78 -1.16 -6.00
CA ARG A 194 -24.11 0.00 -5.35
C ARG A 194 -22.84 0.46 -6.09
N PRO A 195 -22.96 0.80 -7.40
CA PRO A 195 -21.80 1.18 -8.22
C PRO A 195 -21.09 2.45 -7.74
N ASP A 196 -21.79 3.34 -7.04
CA ASP A 196 -21.21 4.50 -6.38
C ASP A 196 -20.24 4.09 -5.27
N LEU A 197 -20.66 3.20 -4.36
CA LEU A 197 -19.80 2.65 -3.31
C LEU A 197 -18.63 1.85 -3.90
N PHE A 198 -18.89 1.05 -4.94
CA PHE A 198 -17.84 0.27 -5.60
C PHE A 198 -16.79 1.16 -6.27
N TRP A 199 -17.21 2.25 -6.92
CA TRP A 199 -16.31 3.27 -7.44
C TRP A 199 -15.45 3.88 -6.33
N ALA A 200 -16.05 4.21 -5.19
CA ALA A 200 -15.38 4.84 -4.06
C ALA A 200 -14.35 3.92 -3.38
N LEU A 201 -14.64 2.63 -3.26
CA LEU A 201 -13.73 1.64 -2.67
C LEU A 201 -12.54 1.29 -3.59
N ARG A 202 -12.62 1.60 -4.89
CA ARG A 202 -11.50 1.47 -5.84
C ARG A 202 -10.61 2.72 -5.83
N GLY A 203 -9.96 2.97 -4.69
CA GLY A 203 -8.96 4.03 -4.53
C GLY A 203 -9.25 5.02 -3.40
N GLY A 204 -10.45 5.05 -2.83
CA GLY A 204 -10.83 5.97 -1.75
C GLY A 204 -10.47 5.51 -0.34
N GLY A 205 -9.66 4.45 -0.20
CA GLY A 205 -9.22 3.92 1.09
C GLY A 205 -10.34 3.31 1.94
N GLY A 206 -10.08 3.18 3.24
CA GLY A 206 -11.04 2.65 4.23
C GLY A 206 -12.12 3.65 4.65
N ASN A 207 -12.50 4.60 3.78
CA ASN A 207 -13.43 5.69 4.13
C ASN A 207 -14.89 5.25 4.23
N PHE A 208 -15.28 4.15 3.58
CA PHE A 208 -16.71 3.85 3.35
C PHE A 208 -17.21 2.60 4.08
N GLY A 209 -16.37 2.01 4.93
CA GLY A 209 -16.69 0.79 5.65
C GLY A 209 -15.49 -0.12 5.87
N VAL A 210 -15.77 -1.25 6.51
CA VAL A 210 -14.80 -2.34 6.70
C VAL A 210 -15.10 -3.43 5.65
N VAL A 211 -14.22 -3.57 4.66
CA VAL A 211 -14.35 -4.66 3.67
C VAL A 211 -14.06 -5.99 4.34
N THR A 212 -14.96 -6.95 4.21
CA THR A 212 -14.87 -8.30 4.78
C THR A 212 -14.57 -9.37 3.72
N SER A 213 -14.76 -9.07 2.44
CA SER A 213 -14.40 -9.94 1.33
C SER A 213 -14.16 -9.14 0.07
N PHE A 214 -13.11 -9.49 -0.69
CA PHE A 214 -12.86 -8.99 -2.03
C PHE A 214 -13.04 -10.13 -3.03
N GLU A 215 -13.64 -9.85 -4.18
CA GLU A 215 -13.66 -10.76 -5.33
C GLU A 215 -12.86 -10.12 -6.46
N PHE A 216 -11.86 -10.84 -6.98
CA PHE A 216 -11.00 -10.38 -8.05
C PHE A 216 -11.08 -11.29 -9.27
N GLN A 217 -10.90 -10.70 -10.45
CA GLN A 217 -10.56 -11.37 -11.68
C GLN A 217 -9.05 -11.64 -11.70
N LEU A 218 -8.65 -12.89 -11.92
CA LEU A 218 -7.25 -13.30 -12.01
C LEU A 218 -6.78 -13.34 -13.47
N ASN A 219 -5.47 -13.22 -13.64
CA ASN A 219 -4.80 -13.23 -14.93
C ASN A 219 -3.90 -14.47 -15.06
N PRO A 220 -3.76 -15.07 -16.25
CA PRO A 220 -2.82 -16.17 -16.47
C PRO A 220 -1.38 -15.66 -16.39
N LEU A 221 -0.54 -16.38 -15.67
CA LEU A 221 0.91 -16.17 -15.65
C LEU A 221 1.60 -17.52 -15.49
N HIS A 222 2.69 -17.73 -16.22
CA HIS A 222 3.58 -18.86 -15.96
C HIS A 222 4.16 -18.74 -14.54
N SER A 223 4.50 -19.87 -13.91
CA SER A 223 5.10 -19.85 -12.57
C SER A 223 6.40 -19.05 -12.54
N ASP A 224 7.12 -19.03 -13.65
CA ASP A 224 8.41 -18.38 -13.81
C ASP A 224 8.26 -17.11 -14.67
N VAL A 225 9.01 -16.08 -14.28
CA VAL A 225 9.16 -14.81 -15.00
C VAL A 225 10.64 -14.55 -15.23
N LEU A 226 10.98 -13.72 -16.23
CA LEU A 226 12.33 -13.20 -16.33
C LEU A 226 12.45 -11.97 -15.42
N ALA A 227 13.22 -12.06 -14.34
CA ALA A 227 13.36 -10.98 -13.37
C ALA A 227 14.76 -10.97 -12.75
N GLY A 228 15.10 -9.86 -12.10
CA GLY A 228 16.38 -9.72 -11.41
C GLY A 228 16.87 -8.30 -11.36
N LEU A 229 18.14 -8.15 -11.00
CA LEU A 229 18.78 -6.86 -10.74
C LEU A 229 19.96 -6.65 -11.68
N VAL A 230 20.06 -5.44 -12.22
CA VAL A 230 21.30 -4.91 -12.79
C VAL A 230 21.78 -3.80 -11.86
N VAL A 231 23.02 -3.89 -11.38
CA VAL A 231 23.56 -2.96 -10.38
C VAL A 231 24.72 -2.19 -10.97
N HIS A 232 24.67 -0.86 -10.88
CA HIS A 232 25.69 0.05 -11.39
C HIS A 232 26.35 0.85 -10.26
N PRO A 233 27.62 1.25 -10.45
CA PRO A 233 28.25 2.26 -9.60
C PRO A 233 27.43 3.55 -9.60
N PHE A 234 27.28 4.20 -8.45
CA PHE A 234 26.61 5.50 -8.41
C PHE A 234 27.35 6.61 -9.19
N ALA A 235 28.65 6.47 -9.42
CA ALA A 235 29.41 7.37 -10.29
C ALA A 235 28.86 7.43 -11.73
N ASP A 236 28.21 6.36 -12.20
CA ASP A 236 27.61 6.27 -13.54
C ASP A 236 26.12 6.65 -13.55
N ALA A 237 25.54 7.00 -12.41
CA ALA A 237 24.10 7.12 -12.20
C ALA A 237 23.40 8.06 -13.20
N GLU A 238 24.02 9.21 -13.51
CA GLU A 238 23.46 10.15 -14.47
C GLU A 238 23.31 9.54 -15.86
N ARG A 239 24.36 8.90 -16.38
CA ARG A 239 24.30 8.20 -17.67
C ARG A 239 23.26 7.09 -17.63
N VAL A 240 23.28 6.26 -16.58
CA VAL A 240 22.37 5.13 -16.42
C VAL A 240 20.92 5.60 -16.46
N LEU A 241 20.56 6.65 -15.71
CA LEU A 241 19.18 7.17 -15.65
C LEU A 241 18.71 7.78 -16.98
N ARG A 242 19.61 8.45 -17.72
CA ARG A 242 19.31 9.01 -19.05
C ARG A 242 19.03 7.91 -20.06
N GLU A 243 19.88 6.88 -20.12
CA GLU A 243 19.72 5.73 -21.01
C GLU A 243 18.53 4.85 -20.61
N TYR A 244 18.32 4.65 -19.31
CA TYR A 244 17.14 3.98 -18.73
C TYR A 244 15.85 4.62 -19.23
N ARG A 245 15.72 5.95 -19.10
CA ARG A 245 14.53 6.70 -19.57
C ARG A 245 14.25 6.43 -21.05
N GLN A 246 15.29 6.47 -21.90
CA GLN A 246 15.14 6.22 -23.33
C GLN A 246 14.84 4.74 -23.66
N ALA A 247 15.35 3.80 -22.87
CA ALA A 247 15.06 2.38 -23.05
C ALA A 247 13.58 2.06 -22.75
N LEU A 248 12.97 2.78 -21.81
CA LEU A 248 11.57 2.57 -21.43
C LEU A 248 10.54 3.12 -22.42
N GLU A 249 10.89 4.09 -23.27
CA GLU A 249 9.96 4.65 -24.27
C GLU A 249 9.39 3.59 -25.22
N ALA A 250 10.13 2.51 -25.47
CA ALA A 250 9.73 1.39 -26.31
C ALA A 250 9.47 0.10 -25.51
N ALA A 251 9.40 0.17 -24.18
CA ALA A 251 9.21 -1.02 -23.35
C ALA A 251 7.78 -1.58 -23.53
N PRO A 252 7.63 -2.89 -23.77
CA PRO A 252 6.31 -3.53 -23.82
C PRO A 252 5.64 -3.49 -22.44
N ASP A 253 4.33 -3.68 -22.40
CA ASP A 253 3.56 -3.70 -21.15
C ASP A 253 3.98 -4.87 -20.24
N GLU A 254 4.51 -5.95 -20.79
CA GLU A 254 5.12 -7.06 -20.07
C GLU A 254 6.31 -6.65 -19.19
N LEU A 255 7.05 -5.62 -19.58
CA LEU A 255 8.29 -5.22 -18.93
C LEU A 255 8.06 -4.10 -17.93
N THR A 256 8.33 -4.39 -16.67
CA THR A 256 8.48 -3.40 -15.60
C THR A 256 9.94 -3.32 -15.20
N CYS A 257 10.49 -2.12 -15.06
CA CYS A 257 11.85 -1.89 -14.58
C CYS A 257 11.85 -0.70 -13.63
N TRP A 258 12.11 -0.93 -12.35
CA TRP A 258 12.20 0.13 -11.35
C TRP A 258 13.65 0.55 -11.18
N VAL A 259 13.88 1.81 -10.81
CA VAL A 259 15.20 2.25 -10.35
C VAL A 259 15.19 2.33 -8.84
N VAL A 260 16.21 1.80 -8.18
CA VAL A 260 16.46 1.99 -6.74
C VAL A 260 17.86 2.56 -6.55
N MET A 261 17.97 3.67 -5.83
CA MET A 261 19.24 4.32 -5.50
C MET A 261 19.43 4.30 -4.00
N ARG A 262 20.51 3.65 -3.56
CA ARG A 262 20.78 3.36 -2.14
C ARG A 262 22.24 3.04 -1.89
N GLN A 263 22.62 2.85 -0.63
CA GLN A 263 23.85 2.14 -0.29
C GLN A 263 23.67 0.63 -0.50
N ALA A 264 24.68 -0.01 -1.08
CA ALA A 264 24.67 -1.43 -1.39
C ALA A 264 24.55 -2.27 -0.11
N PRO A 265 23.50 -3.09 0.04
CA PRO A 265 23.38 -4.00 1.17
C PRO A 265 24.42 -5.14 1.05
N PRO A 266 24.77 -5.82 2.17
CA PRO A 266 25.71 -6.92 2.18
C PRO A 266 25.11 -8.22 1.63
N LEU A 267 24.66 -8.20 0.36
CA LEU A 267 24.03 -9.34 -0.30
C LEU A 267 25.07 -10.19 -1.06
N PRO A 268 24.92 -11.53 -1.09
CA PRO A 268 25.95 -12.44 -1.64
C PRO A 268 26.29 -12.23 -3.12
N PHE A 269 25.35 -11.73 -3.93
CA PHE A 269 25.59 -11.49 -5.35
C PHE A 269 26.37 -10.20 -5.63
N LEU A 270 26.56 -9.34 -4.61
CA LEU A 270 27.36 -8.12 -4.70
C LEU A 270 28.77 -8.39 -4.17
N PRO A 271 29.83 -8.02 -4.92
CA PRO A 271 31.19 -8.11 -4.41
C PRO A 271 31.34 -7.31 -3.11
N ALA A 272 32.06 -7.86 -2.13
CA ALA A 272 32.20 -7.26 -0.79
C ALA A 272 32.75 -5.84 -0.80
N GLU A 273 33.59 -5.51 -1.79
CA GLU A 273 34.14 -4.16 -1.98
C GLU A 273 33.08 -3.09 -2.30
N TRP A 274 31.87 -3.49 -2.67
CA TRP A 274 30.75 -2.58 -2.94
C TRP A 274 29.83 -2.37 -1.74
N HIS A 275 29.87 -3.25 -0.73
CA HIS A 275 28.97 -3.16 0.43
C HIS A 275 29.12 -1.79 1.12
N GLY A 276 27.99 -1.11 1.36
CA GLY A 276 27.93 0.23 1.94
C GLY A 276 28.20 1.40 0.98
N LYS A 277 28.64 1.17 -0.27
CA LYS A 277 28.81 2.22 -1.28
C LYS A 277 27.50 2.54 -1.98
N GLU A 278 27.33 3.79 -2.42
CA GLU A 278 26.16 4.17 -3.23
C GLU A 278 26.15 3.41 -4.56
N ILE A 279 24.96 2.94 -4.93
CA ILE A 279 24.68 2.21 -6.17
C ILE A 279 23.37 2.68 -6.80
N VAL A 280 23.22 2.40 -8.10
CA VAL A 280 21.94 2.46 -8.81
C VAL A 280 21.56 1.05 -9.24
N VAL A 281 20.34 0.65 -8.95
CA VAL A 281 19.82 -0.68 -9.25
C VAL A 281 18.67 -0.55 -10.24
N LEU A 282 18.73 -1.29 -11.34
CA LEU A 282 17.60 -1.53 -12.24
C LEU A 282 16.96 -2.86 -11.84
N ALA A 283 15.79 -2.82 -11.22
CA ALA A 283 15.04 -4.00 -10.80
C ALA A 283 13.96 -4.34 -11.82
N MET A 284 14.13 -5.47 -12.52
CA MET A 284 13.33 -5.83 -13.70
C MET A 284 12.40 -7.00 -13.41
N CYS A 285 11.23 -6.96 -14.04
CA CYS A 285 10.33 -8.10 -14.14
C CYS A 285 9.65 -8.06 -15.51
N TYR A 286 9.78 -9.16 -16.27
CA TYR A 286 9.09 -9.39 -17.52
C TYR A 286 8.09 -10.54 -17.35
N CYS A 287 6.80 -10.20 -17.42
CA CYS A 287 5.70 -11.13 -17.17
C CYS A 287 5.15 -11.75 -18.47
N GLY A 288 5.97 -12.55 -19.13
CA GLY A 288 5.63 -13.23 -20.38
C GLY A 288 6.61 -14.35 -20.74
N ASP A 289 6.71 -14.66 -22.03
CA ASP A 289 7.70 -15.63 -22.53
C ASP A 289 9.15 -15.20 -22.20
N ILE A 290 9.95 -16.13 -21.69
CA ILE A 290 11.32 -15.85 -21.23
C ILE A 290 12.21 -15.36 -22.37
N ALA A 291 12.15 -15.98 -23.55
CA ALA A 291 13.00 -15.58 -24.68
C ALA A 291 12.63 -14.20 -25.23
N ALA A 292 11.34 -13.84 -25.19
CA ALA A 292 10.91 -12.47 -25.46
C ALA A 292 11.40 -11.49 -24.37
N GLY A 293 11.40 -11.89 -23.11
CA GLY A 293 11.93 -11.10 -22.00
C GLY A 293 13.43 -10.80 -22.13
N GLU A 294 14.23 -11.77 -22.57
CA GLU A 294 15.67 -11.58 -22.80
C GLU A 294 15.91 -10.46 -23.81
N LYS A 295 15.14 -10.44 -24.90
CA LYS A 295 15.18 -9.37 -25.91
C LYS A 295 14.67 -8.03 -25.37
N ALA A 296 13.59 -8.05 -24.60
CA ALA A 296 12.98 -6.84 -24.04
C ALA A 296 13.89 -6.15 -23.01
N THR A 297 14.71 -6.91 -22.30
CA THR A 297 15.63 -6.39 -21.26
C THR A 297 17.02 -6.05 -21.79
N GLU A 298 17.39 -6.48 -23.01
CA GLU A 298 18.72 -6.32 -23.61
C GLU A 298 19.24 -4.87 -23.52
N ARG A 299 18.43 -3.88 -23.94
CA ARG A 299 18.85 -2.48 -23.94
C ARG A 299 19.12 -1.95 -22.54
N LEU A 300 18.37 -2.37 -21.53
CA LEU A 300 18.56 -1.95 -20.14
C LEU A 300 19.81 -2.63 -19.54
N ARG A 301 20.04 -3.90 -19.86
CA ARG A 301 21.18 -4.68 -19.36
C ARG A 301 22.51 -4.27 -20.02
N ALA A 302 22.45 -3.74 -21.24
CA ALA A 302 23.61 -3.24 -21.97
C ALA A 302 24.06 -1.83 -21.55
N ILE A 303 23.36 -1.17 -20.62
CA ILE A 303 23.71 0.18 -20.15
C ILE A 303 25.05 0.13 -19.41
N GLY A 304 26.07 0.78 -19.94
CA GLY A 304 27.34 0.95 -19.24
C GLY A 304 28.06 -0.35 -18.84
N LYS A 305 28.69 -0.35 -17.65
CA LYS A 305 29.40 -1.52 -17.10
C LYS A 305 28.85 -1.85 -15.71
N PRO A 306 27.91 -2.80 -15.58
CA PRO A 306 27.35 -3.15 -14.29
C PRO A 306 28.36 -3.83 -13.36
N ILE A 307 28.18 -3.65 -12.05
CA ILE A 307 28.80 -4.40 -10.96
C ILE A 307 28.30 -5.84 -10.98
N ALA A 308 26.99 -6.01 -11.18
CA ALA A 308 26.33 -7.30 -11.26
C ALA A 308 25.13 -7.22 -12.23
N ASP A 309 24.92 -8.28 -12.99
CA ASP A 309 23.69 -8.57 -13.73
C ASP A 309 23.26 -9.97 -13.32
N VAL A 310 22.14 -10.05 -12.59
CA VAL A 310 21.55 -11.29 -12.11
C VAL A 310 20.11 -11.46 -12.63
N VAL A 311 19.82 -10.91 -13.81
CA VAL A 311 18.53 -11.13 -14.49
C VAL A 311 18.49 -12.53 -15.08
N GLY A 312 17.42 -13.27 -14.77
CA GLY A 312 17.20 -14.61 -15.29
C GLY A 312 15.79 -15.14 -14.95
N PRO A 313 15.46 -16.37 -15.37
CA PRO A 313 14.21 -17.01 -15.01
C PRO A 313 14.15 -17.27 -13.51
N VAL A 314 13.09 -16.81 -12.86
CA VAL A 314 12.82 -17.03 -11.43
C VAL A 314 11.34 -17.31 -11.19
N PRO A 315 10.99 -18.12 -10.18
CA PRO A 315 9.61 -18.23 -9.75
C PRO A 315 9.05 -16.86 -9.34
N PHE A 316 7.83 -16.52 -9.79
CA PHE A 316 7.23 -15.21 -9.50
C PHE A 316 7.08 -14.96 -7.99
N THR A 317 6.74 -15.99 -7.20
CA THR A 317 6.73 -15.90 -5.72
C THR A 317 8.09 -15.52 -5.16
N GLY A 318 9.17 -16.10 -5.70
CA GLY A 318 10.54 -15.79 -5.31
C GLY A 318 10.89 -14.34 -5.60
N TRP A 319 10.45 -13.80 -6.73
CA TRP A 319 10.63 -12.39 -7.07
C TRP A 319 9.79 -11.44 -6.19
N GLN A 320 8.53 -11.79 -5.92
CA GLN A 320 7.65 -11.06 -5.00
C GLN A 320 8.20 -10.96 -3.58
N GLN A 321 9.04 -11.91 -3.15
CA GLN A 321 9.66 -11.95 -1.82
C GLN A 321 11.12 -11.46 -1.82
N ALA A 322 11.69 -11.13 -2.98
CA ALA A 322 13.12 -10.86 -3.12
C ALA A 322 13.62 -9.69 -2.26
N PHE A 323 12.74 -8.73 -1.94
CA PHE A 323 13.06 -7.55 -1.15
C PHE A 323 12.66 -7.64 0.33
N ASP A 324 11.93 -8.69 0.74
CA ASP A 324 11.46 -8.86 2.12
C ASP A 324 12.59 -8.83 3.17
N PRO A 325 13.78 -9.42 2.92
CA PRO A 325 14.90 -9.34 3.87
C PRO A 325 15.40 -7.91 4.14
N LEU A 326 15.07 -6.95 3.28
CA LEU A 326 15.42 -5.53 3.45
C LEU A 326 14.34 -4.77 4.23
N LEU A 327 13.16 -5.35 4.41
CA LEU A 327 11.96 -4.71 4.95
C LEU A 327 11.50 -5.31 6.29
N THR A 328 12.43 -5.91 7.03
CA THR A 328 12.14 -6.62 8.28
C THR A 328 11.45 -5.75 9.34
N PRO A 329 10.60 -6.33 10.21
CA PRO A 329 9.92 -5.59 11.27
C PRO A 329 10.86 -4.82 12.22
N GLY A 330 10.30 -3.84 12.94
CA GLY A 330 11.02 -3.06 13.96
C GLY A 330 11.79 -1.85 13.43
N ALA A 331 11.69 -1.54 12.13
CA ALA A 331 12.25 -0.30 11.59
C ALA A 331 11.27 0.86 11.75
N ARG A 332 11.85 2.04 11.89
CA ARG A 332 11.20 3.34 11.84
C ARG A 332 11.20 3.79 10.38
N ASN A 333 10.08 4.33 9.91
CA ASN A 333 9.93 4.68 8.52
C ASN A 333 9.17 6.01 8.37
N TYR A 334 9.61 6.84 7.44
CA TYR A 334 8.93 8.06 7.03
C TYR A 334 9.09 8.24 5.53
N TRP A 335 7.97 8.34 4.82
CA TRP A 335 7.98 8.36 3.37
C TRP A 335 7.47 9.69 2.83
N LYS A 336 7.98 10.06 1.66
CA LYS A 336 7.42 11.09 0.80
C LYS A 336 7.34 10.53 -0.61
N SER A 337 6.32 10.91 -1.37
CA SER A 337 6.17 10.46 -2.74
C SER A 337 5.81 11.60 -3.68
N GLN A 338 6.22 11.45 -4.94
CA GLN A 338 5.84 12.32 -6.05
C GLN A 338 5.63 11.46 -7.29
N ASP A 339 4.68 11.87 -8.10
CA ASP A 339 4.46 11.27 -9.41
C ASP A 339 5.05 12.15 -10.51
N PHE A 340 5.58 11.52 -11.55
CA PHE A 340 6.17 12.21 -12.70
C PHE A 340 5.59 11.68 -14.01
N ALA A 341 5.28 12.58 -14.94
CA ALA A 341 4.96 12.22 -16.33
C ALA A 341 6.22 11.84 -17.12
N ALA A 342 7.37 12.41 -16.76
CA ALA A 342 8.67 12.11 -17.34
C ALA A 342 9.77 12.32 -16.30
N LEU A 343 10.84 11.53 -16.38
CA LEU A 343 12.01 11.68 -15.52
C LEU A 343 13.00 12.67 -16.15
N SER A 344 12.74 13.98 -16.06
CA SER A 344 13.55 15.01 -16.72
C SER A 344 15.00 15.05 -16.21
N ASP A 345 15.91 15.68 -16.95
CA ASP A 345 17.32 15.82 -16.54
C ASP A 345 17.45 16.59 -15.21
N ALA A 346 16.63 17.63 -15.02
CA ALA A 346 16.58 18.38 -13.77
C ALA A 346 16.08 17.50 -12.61
N THR A 347 15.07 16.66 -12.85
CA THR A 347 14.61 15.68 -11.86
C THR A 347 15.74 14.71 -11.49
N ILE A 348 16.43 14.14 -12.48
CA ILE A 348 17.57 13.24 -12.27
C ILE A 348 18.62 13.94 -11.38
N GLU A 349 19.02 15.16 -11.70
CA GLU A 349 20.00 15.90 -10.92
C GLU A 349 19.59 16.05 -9.45
N VAL A 350 18.34 16.41 -9.18
CA VAL A 350 17.79 16.52 -7.82
C VAL A 350 17.87 15.18 -7.08
N LEU A 351 17.47 14.08 -7.72
CA LEU A 351 17.55 12.73 -7.12
C LEU A 351 19.00 12.36 -6.78
N LEU A 352 19.93 12.58 -7.70
CA LEU A 352 21.34 12.24 -7.49
C LEU A 352 21.95 13.06 -6.35
N ASN A 353 21.60 14.34 -6.24
CA ASN A 353 22.04 15.19 -5.13
C ASN A 353 21.53 14.70 -3.76
N ALA A 354 20.32 14.16 -3.69
CA ALA A 354 19.78 13.60 -2.46
C ALA A 354 20.43 12.26 -2.08
N VAL A 355 20.78 11.40 -3.04
CA VAL A 355 21.46 10.12 -2.77
C VAL A 355 22.87 10.33 -2.20
N ARG A 356 23.59 11.36 -2.65
CA ARG A 356 24.90 11.74 -2.07
C ARG A 356 24.83 12.14 -0.60
N LYS A 357 23.62 12.35 -0.06
CA LYS A 357 23.35 12.76 1.31
C LYS A 357 22.45 11.76 2.05
N LEU A 358 22.51 10.47 1.67
CA LEU A 358 21.72 9.43 2.35
C LEU A 358 21.98 9.46 3.87
N PRO A 359 20.92 9.52 4.71
CA PRO A 359 21.09 9.56 6.16
C PRO A 359 21.63 8.25 6.75
N GLY A 360 21.40 7.12 6.07
CA GLY A 360 21.80 5.80 6.54
C GLY A 360 21.56 4.70 5.50
N PRO A 361 22.01 3.47 5.79
CA PRO A 361 22.11 2.37 4.80
C PRO A 361 20.76 1.72 4.43
N GLU A 362 19.72 1.92 5.24
CA GLU A 362 18.36 1.48 4.95
C GLU A 362 17.52 2.55 4.22
N CYS A 363 18.05 3.77 4.06
CA CYS A 363 17.39 4.81 3.26
C CYS A 363 17.63 4.59 1.77
N GLU A 364 16.61 4.80 0.96
CA GLU A 364 16.68 4.68 -0.49
C GLU A 364 15.69 5.61 -1.19
N ILE A 365 15.94 5.85 -2.47
CA ILE A 365 14.96 6.44 -3.38
C ILE A 365 14.64 5.39 -4.41
N PHE A 366 13.37 5.01 -4.56
CA PHE A 366 12.95 4.24 -5.70
C PHE A 366 12.07 5.06 -6.63
N VAL A 367 12.18 4.77 -7.93
CA VAL A 367 11.34 5.32 -9.00
C VAL A 367 10.72 4.14 -9.73
N GLY A 368 9.44 3.89 -9.44
CA GLY A 368 8.67 2.82 -10.06
C GLY A 368 8.23 3.20 -11.46
N HIS A 369 8.56 2.36 -12.44
CA HIS A 369 8.01 2.45 -13.79
C HIS A 369 6.59 1.89 -13.81
N VAL A 370 5.62 2.76 -14.08
CA VAL A 370 4.19 2.43 -14.14
C VAL A 370 3.63 2.76 -15.54
N GLY A 371 2.30 2.91 -15.66
CA GLY A 371 1.62 3.11 -16.94
C GLY A 371 1.14 1.80 -17.54
N GLY A 372 1.29 1.64 -18.86
CA GLY A 372 0.75 0.48 -19.58
C GLY A 372 -0.78 0.38 -19.43
N ALA A 373 -1.27 -0.80 -19.12
CA ALA A 373 -2.70 -1.08 -18.91
C ALA A 373 -3.33 -0.16 -17.86
N ALA A 374 -2.64 0.07 -16.73
CA ALA A 374 -3.15 0.94 -15.67
C ALA A 374 -3.36 2.39 -16.13
N GLY A 375 -2.53 2.87 -17.06
CA GLY A 375 -2.60 4.25 -17.57
C GLY A 375 -3.59 4.46 -18.73
N ARG A 376 -4.13 3.38 -19.31
CA ARG A 376 -5.16 3.45 -20.36
C ARG A 376 -6.59 3.52 -19.80
N ILE A 377 -6.76 3.30 -18.50
CA ILE A 377 -8.05 3.44 -17.81
C ILE A 377 -8.27 4.91 -17.48
N ALA A 378 -9.47 5.42 -17.77
CA ALA A 378 -9.82 6.81 -17.52
C ALA A 378 -9.75 7.17 -16.02
N THR A 379 -9.27 8.38 -15.71
CA THR A 379 -9.09 8.90 -14.34
C THR A 379 -10.37 8.86 -13.51
N GLU A 380 -11.53 9.06 -14.13
CA GLU A 380 -12.85 9.09 -13.51
C GLU A 380 -13.50 7.70 -13.37
N ALA A 381 -12.93 6.65 -13.97
CA ALA A 381 -13.47 5.28 -13.93
C ALA A 381 -13.43 4.67 -12.51
N THR A 382 -12.50 5.15 -11.68
CA THR A 382 -12.30 4.73 -10.29
C THR A 382 -12.00 5.94 -9.41
N ALA A 383 -12.04 5.79 -8.08
CA ALA A 383 -11.62 6.86 -7.17
C ALA A 383 -10.12 7.20 -7.28
N PHE A 384 -9.28 6.27 -7.72
CA PHE A 384 -7.84 6.45 -7.95
C PHE A 384 -7.55 7.38 -9.16
N PRO A 385 -7.02 8.59 -8.96
CA PRO A 385 -6.85 9.53 -10.06
C PRO A 385 -5.48 9.47 -10.76
N GLN A 386 -4.48 8.77 -10.20
CA GLN A 386 -3.08 8.78 -10.70
C GLN A 386 -2.84 7.89 -11.93
N ARG A 387 -3.75 7.93 -12.91
CA ARG A 387 -3.69 7.11 -14.14
C ARG A 387 -2.64 7.62 -15.14
N SER A 388 -2.43 8.93 -15.21
CA SER A 388 -1.56 9.58 -16.20
C SER A 388 -0.07 9.63 -15.82
N SER A 389 0.30 9.13 -14.64
CA SER A 389 1.68 9.12 -14.16
C SER A 389 2.48 8.00 -14.84
N HIS A 390 3.72 8.28 -15.25
CA HIS A 390 4.60 7.27 -15.85
C HIS A 390 5.63 6.73 -14.85
N PHE A 391 6.03 7.58 -13.91
CA PHE A 391 6.94 7.23 -12.82
C PHE A 391 6.36 7.62 -11.47
N VAL A 392 6.51 6.73 -10.49
CA VAL A 392 6.17 7.00 -9.09
C VAL A 392 7.44 6.96 -8.27
N MET A 393 7.85 8.11 -7.74
CA MET A 393 8.95 8.18 -6.79
C MET A 393 8.45 7.98 -5.38
N ASN A 394 9.18 7.18 -4.62
CA ASN A 394 9.05 7.14 -3.17
C ASN A 394 10.43 7.35 -2.54
N VAL A 395 10.48 8.32 -1.64
CA VAL A 395 11.61 8.63 -0.77
C VAL A 395 11.46 7.77 0.47
N HIS A 396 12.10 6.62 0.44
CA HIS A 396 11.98 5.61 1.47
C HIS A 396 13.02 5.89 2.56
N ALA A 397 12.73 6.83 3.46
CA ALA A 397 13.53 7.01 4.66
C ALA A 397 13.18 5.92 5.67
N ARG A 398 14.17 5.09 6.00
CA ARG A 398 14.04 3.96 6.90
C ARG A 398 15.30 3.82 7.75
N TRP A 399 15.10 3.56 9.04
CA TRP A 399 16.17 3.49 10.04
C TRP A 399 15.74 2.69 11.27
N ARG A 400 16.67 2.43 12.20
CA ARG A 400 16.40 1.63 13.42
C ARG A 400 16.40 2.47 14.70
N GLU A 401 17.32 3.42 14.79
CA GLU A 401 17.58 4.17 16.01
C GLU A 401 16.74 5.45 16.07
N ALA A 402 15.97 5.64 17.13
CA ALA A 402 15.13 6.85 17.31
C ALA A 402 15.93 8.17 17.24
N GLY A 403 17.24 8.13 17.54
CA GLY A 403 18.13 9.29 17.40
C GLY A 403 18.29 9.80 15.96
N MET A 404 17.94 8.99 14.95
CA MET A 404 17.99 9.36 13.53
C MET A 404 16.69 9.99 13.00
N ASP A 405 15.64 10.09 13.81
CA ASP A 405 14.32 10.56 13.35
C ASP A 405 14.41 11.91 12.64
N ALA A 406 15.11 12.88 13.22
CA ALA A 406 15.23 14.23 12.65
C ALA A 406 15.99 14.26 11.31
N SER A 407 17.10 13.52 11.18
CA SER A 407 17.91 13.52 9.96
C SER A 407 17.21 12.78 8.83
N CYS A 408 16.61 11.62 9.11
CA CYS A 408 15.88 10.83 8.12
C CYS A 408 14.61 11.53 7.63
N THR A 409 13.80 12.08 8.54
CA THR A 409 12.59 12.83 8.18
C THR A 409 12.92 14.13 7.44
N GLY A 410 13.97 14.85 7.88
CA GLY A 410 14.46 16.06 7.23
C GLY A 410 14.88 15.81 5.79
N TRP A 411 15.71 14.79 5.55
CA TRP A 411 16.14 14.39 4.20
C TRP A 411 14.96 14.07 3.28
N ALA A 412 13.96 13.32 3.77
CA ALA A 412 12.79 13.00 2.97
C ALA A 412 11.96 14.23 2.60
N ARG A 413 11.77 15.16 3.54
CA ARG A 413 11.06 16.42 3.31
C ARG A 413 11.81 17.33 2.33
N GLU A 414 13.12 17.48 2.50
CA GLU A 414 13.94 18.30 1.60
C GLU A 414 13.87 17.81 0.15
N LEU A 415 14.00 16.50 -0.06
CA LEU A 415 13.89 15.92 -1.41
C LEU A 415 12.46 16.08 -1.97
N PHE A 416 11.45 15.89 -1.14
CA PHE A 416 10.06 16.11 -1.53
C PHE A 416 9.80 17.55 -2.01
N GLU A 417 10.29 18.55 -1.28
CA GLU A 417 10.20 19.96 -1.69
C GLU A 417 10.99 20.24 -2.97
N ALA A 418 12.20 19.72 -3.10
CA ALA A 418 13.05 19.93 -4.27
C ALA A 418 12.48 19.32 -5.56
N THR A 419 11.68 18.25 -5.44
CA THR A 419 11.06 17.57 -6.58
C THR A 419 9.68 18.12 -6.97
N LYS A 420 9.02 18.90 -6.11
CA LYS A 420 7.69 19.49 -6.38
C LYS A 420 7.57 20.20 -7.74
N PRO A 421 8.53 21.05 -8.18
CA PRO A 421 8.40 21.76 -9.46
C PRO A 421 8.36 20.85 -10.69
N HIS A 422 8.76 19.58 -10.53
CA HIS A 422 8.82 18.60 -11.61
C HIS A 422 7.67 17.58 -11.57
N ALA A 423 6.91 17.54 -10.47
CA ALA A 423 5.86 16.57 -10.24
C ALA A 423 4.55 16.94 -10.97
N VAL A 424 3.72 15.94 -11.25
CA VAL A 424 2.38 16.15 -11.82
C VAL A 424 1.35 16.65 -10.80
N GLY A 425 1.74 16.73 -9.52
CA GLY A 425 0.90 17.27 -8.43
C GLY A 425 -0.09 16.28 -7.83
N THR A 426 -0.03 15.00 -8.20
CA THR A 426 -0.81 13.93 -7.59
C THR A 426 -0.04 13.20 -6.48
N ALA A 427 -0.74 12.45 -5.63
CA ALA A 427 -0.12 11.64 -4.59
C ALA A 427 -0.84 10.30 -4.40
N TYR A 428 -0.07 9.21 -4.34
CA TYR A 428 -0.59 7.90 -4.00
C TYR A 428 -0.90 7.82 -2.50
N ILE A 429 -2.17 7.67 -2.14
CA ILE A 429 -2.63 7.76 -0.75
C ILE A 429 -2.01 6.71 0.20
N ASN A 430 -1.59 5.56 -0.33
CA ASN A 430 -0.93 4.51 0.46
C ASN A 430 0.52 4.85 0.83
N PHE A 431 1.12 5.89 0.23
CA PHE A 431 2.44 6.41 0.58
C PHE A 431 2.39 7.73 1.35
N MET A 432 1.20 8.27 1.63
CA MET A 432 1.07 9.51 2.38
C MET A 432 1.37 9.29 3.88
N PRO A 433 2.31 10.05 4.48
CA PRO A 433 2.55 10.02 5.92
C PRO A 433 1.44 10.73 6.70
N GLU A 434 1.50 10.62 8.04
CA GLU A 434 0.51 11.23 8.93
C GLU A 434 0.46 12.76 8.84
N ASP A 435 1.59 13.40 8.55
CA ASP A 435 1.72 14.86 8.51
C ASP A 435 1.28 15.51 7.18
N GLU A 436 0.55 14.77 6.35
CA GLU A 436 0.00 15.25 5.06
C GLU A 436 -1.54 15.16 4.98
N ALA A 437 -2.23 15.14 6.12
CA ALA A 437 -3.69 15.07 6.16
C ALA A 437 -4.39 16.26 5.44
N ASP A 438 -3.70 17.37 5.26
CA ASP A 438 -4.14 18.55 4.50
C ASP A 438 -4.05 18.37 2.97
N ARG A 439 -3.25 17.42 2.49
CA ARG A 439 -3.07 17.12 1.06
C ARG A 439 -4.07 16.12 0.50
N VAL A 440 -4.94 15.53 1.32
CA VAL A 440 -5.86 14.46 0.88
C VAL A 440 -6.76 14.91 -0.27
N GLU A 441 -7.32 16.11 -0.19
CA GLU A 441 -8.16 16.67 -1.26
C GLU A 441 -7.38 16.84 -2.57
N MET A 442 -6.15 17.37 -2.49
CA MET A 442 -5.26 17.50 -3.65
C MET A 442 -4.86 16.14 -4.23
N ALA A 443 -4.63 15.13 -3.39
CA ALA A 443 -4.28 13.78 -3.81
C ALA A 443 -5.40 13.14 -4.65
N TYR A 444 -6.67 13.37 -4.28
CA TYR A 444 -7.82 12.90 -5.06
C TYR A 444 -8.18 13.80 -6.24
N GLY A 445 -7.78 15.08 -6.22
CA GLY A 445 -8.07 16.06 -7.27
C GLY A 445 -9.57 16.16 -7.56
N ALA A 446 -9.94 16.09 -8.83
CA ALA A 446 -11.33 16.18 -9.27
C ALA A 446 -12.25 15.10 -8.67
N ASN A 447 -11.70 13.96 -8.23
CA ASN A 447 -12.47 12.87 -7.65
C ASN A 447 -12.91 13.14 -6.19
N TYR A 448 -12.31 14.13 -5.50
CA TYR A 448 -12.59 14.37 -4.07
C TYR A 448 -14.06 14.74 -3.80
N ALA A 449 -14.66 15.60 -4.62
CA ALA A 449 -16.04 16.05 -4.42
C ALA A 449 -17.03 14.88 -4.47
N ARG A 450 -16.84 13.95 -5.42
CA ARG A 450 -17.65 12.73 -5.54
C ARG A 450 -17.43 11.79 -4.36
N LEU A 451 -16.19 11.63 -3.90
CA LEU A 451 -15.89 10.86 -2.68
C LEU A 451 -16.60 11.45 -1.46
N ALA A 452 -16.58 12.76 -1.28
CA ALA A 452 -17.20 13.45 -0.15
C ALA A 452 -18.75 13.33 -0.16
N GLU A 453 -19.36 13.33 -1.35
CA GLU A 453 -20.79 13.06 -1.51
C GLU A 453 -21.15 11.61 -1.13
N ILE A 454 -20.36 10.63 -1.59
CA ILE A 454 -20.55 9.21 -1.26
C ILE A 454 -20.29 8.99 0.24
N LYS A 455 -19.28 9.65 0.82
CA LYS A 455 -18.99 9.60 2.25
C LYS A 455 -20.19 10.09 3.06
N ARG A 456 -20.84 11.18 2.65
CA ARG A 456 -22.08 11.66 3.30
C ARG A 456 -23.19 10.61 3.28
N ARG A 457 -23.27 9.76 2.26
CA ARG A 457 -24.28 8.69 2.16
C ARG A 457 -23.99 7.48 3.03
N TYR A 458 -22.74 7.02 3.09
CA TYR A 458 -22.36 5.74 3.72
C TYR A 458 -21.69 5.89 5.10
N ASP A 459 -21.16 7.07 5.41
CA ASP A 459 -20.52 7.40 6.69
C ASP A 459 -20.69 8.90 7.03
N PRO A 460 -21.94 9.38 7.23
CA PRO A 460 -22.23 10.80 7.49
C PRO A 460 -21.58 11.34 8.77
N ASN A 461 -21.37 10.47 9.76
CA ASN A 461 -20.74 10.82 11.04
C ASN A 461 -19.22 10.70 11.01
N ASN A 462 -18.66 10.30 9.85
CA ASN A 462 -17.24 10.12 9.66
C ASN A 462 -16.64 9.14 10.69
N LEU A 463 -17.32 8.04 11.00
CA LEU A 463 -16.83 6.99 11.91
C LEU A 463 -15.46 6.47 11.45
N PHE A 464 -15.32 6.21 10.15
CA PHE A 464 -14.09 5.73 9.55
C PHE A 464 -13.19 6.89 9.15
N ARG A 465 -12.46 7.44 10.12
CA ARG A 465 -11.56 8.61 9.93
C ARG A 465 -10.07 8.35 10.11
N MET A 466 -9.69 7.16 10.59
CA MET A 466 -8.30 6.72 10.71
C MET A 466 -7.81 6.18 9.37
N ASN A 467 -7.68 7.06 8.38
CA ASN A 467 -7.26 6.79 7.00
C ASN A 467 -6.87 8.12 6.34
N GLN A 468 -6.56 8.12 5.03
CA GLN A 468 -6.49 9.37 4.26
C GLN A 468 -7.91 9.90 4.07
N ASN A 469 -8.34 10.70 5.06
CA ASN A 469 -9.75 10.90 5.35
C ASN A 469 -10.44 11.86 4.39
N VAL A 470 -11.53 11.37 3.80
CA VAL A 470 -12.48 12.20 3.05
C VAL A 470 -13.55 12.65 4.02
N LYS A 471 -13.70 13.97 4.18
CA LYS A 471 -14.75 14.52 5.04
C LYS A 471 -16.10 14.45 4.32
N PRO A 472 -17.18 14.01 4.98
CA PRO A 472 -18.50 14.04 4.37
C PRO A 472 -18.92 15.50 4.08
N LEU A 473 -19.60 15.74 2.96
CA LEU A 473 -20.19 17.04 2.70
C LEU A 473 -21.20 17.40 3.79
N ALA A 474 -21.13 18.63 4.30
CA ALA A 474 -22.09 19.14 5.28
C ALA A 474 -23.52 19.03 4.71
N ALA A 475 -24.48 18.67 5.56
CA ALA A 475 -25.88 18.75 5.18
C ALA A 475 -26.21 20.21 4.85
N VAL A 476 -26.63 20.47 3.61
CA VAL A 476 -27.23 21.77 3.28
C VAL A 476 -28.52 21.83 4.10
N ARG A 477 -28.55 22.68 5.14
CA ARG A 477 -29.81 23.01 5.80
C ARG A 477 -30.69 23.65 4.72
N ALA A 478 -31.76 22.98 4.32
CA ALA A 478 -32.79 23.61 3.51
C ALA A 478 -33.30 24.83 4.28
N ALA A 479 -33.21 26.00 3.66
CA ALA A 479 -33.66 27.28 4.20
C ALA A 479 -35.19 27.36 4.25
#